data_AF-A0A848TMA1-F1
#
_entry.id   AF-A0A848TMA1-F1
#
_cell.length_a   1.000
_cell.length_b   1.000
_cell.length_c   1.000
_cell.angle_alpha   90.00
_cell.angle_beta   90.00
_cell.angle_gamma   90.00
#
_symmetry.space_group_name_H-M   'P 1'
#
loop_
_entity.id
_entity.type
_entity.pdbx_description
1 polymer ?
#
loop_
_entity_poly.entity_id
_entity_poly.type
_entity_poly.pdbx_seq_one_letter_code
_entity_poly.pdbx_strand_id
1 'polypeptide(L)'
;MGGEIWVDSVEGKGSGFGFAIAMTSVGQIEDDDIAAPAWIERAFVFEREGLNRSILEKQLTLMGLQAVAVASVEDLAQHRAGARDLIFVGPNTLGGDETVLQQSVRDRFDPAAMIQLVSGPTGRAGQGAAYDAVLQRPVLRAALNACLKSVSEPTSQTAVHVSADDLSFEADEFDLAPMEGAAFQTGDTALSEAPDAAGPADQAGTVAESDESTPVPAEGPTTDVSNINEDSGPDEYLPDCGGTRRMRVLVAEDNRTNRFVIEKMLKNLNIELSFAVNGQEALDRYQWSPPDIIFTDISMPKMDGKEAARRIRAIEAEDNLPPCPIVAITAHAMDGDAENILSAGIDHYLTKPVRKADLINYITGVTREGVANPLDMLADAIPQAAAE
;
A
#
# COMPACT_ATOMS: atom_id res chain seq x y z
N MET A 1 -10.23 15.57 -18.55
CA MET A 1 -9.37 16.56 -17.85
C MET A 1 -8.47 17.31 -18.84
N GLY A 2 -8.91 17.56 -20.09
CA GLY A 2 -8.09 18.25 -21.09
C GLY A 2 -6.76 17.56 -21.44
N GLY A 3 -6.70 16.24 -21.29
CA GLY A 3 -5.50 15.43 -21.50
C GLY A 3 -5.67 14.40 -22.62
N GLU A 4 -4.62 13.66 -22.91
CA GLU A 4 -4.57 12.62 -23.94
C GLU A 4 -4.71 11.22 -23.35
N ILE A 5 -5.26 10.29 -24.11
CA ILE A 5 -5.28 8.86 -23.79
C ILE A 5 -4.81 8.07 -25.02
N TRP A 6 -4.08 6.98 -24.82
CA TRP A 6 -3.61 6.13 -25.91
C TRP A 6 -3.51 4.66 -25.49
N VAL A 7 -3.35 3.80 -26.50
CA VAL A 7 -3.11 2.36 -26.31
C VAL A 7 -1.97 1.91 -27.20
N ASP A 8 -0.98 1.26 -26.61
CA ASP A 8 0.10 0.57 -27.29
C ASP A 8 -0.15 -0.93 -27.18
N SER A 9 -0.62 -1.58 -28.24
CA SER A 9 -1.00 -3.00 -28.21
C SER A 9 -0.29 -3.80 -29.29
N VAL A 10 0.23 -4.95 -28.89
CA VAL A 10 0.80 -5.96 -29.79
C VAL A 10 0.11 -7.28 -29.51
N GLU A 11 -0.55 -7.82 -30.53
CA GLU A 11 -1.30 -9.08 -30.44
C GLU A 11 -0.40 -10.22 -29.93
N GLY A 12 -0.89 -10.97 -28.95
CA GLY A 12 -0.15 -12.05 -28.30
C GLY A 12 0.99 -11.61 -27.36
N LYS A 13 1.33 -10.32 -27.28
CA LYS A 13 2.35 -9.80 -26.35
C LYS A 13 1.78 -8.96 -25.21
N GLY A 14 0.70 -8.21 -25.47
CA GLY A 14 -0.02 -7.43 -24.46
C GLY A 14 -0.43 -6.03 -24.93
N SER A 15 -1.10 -5.29 -24.04
CA SER A 15 -1.59 -3.93 -24.29
C SER A 15 -1.23 -3.02 -23.12
N GLY A 16 -0.63 -1.87 -23.43
CA GLY A 16 -0.40 -0.76 -22.50
C GLY A 16 -1.41 0.35 -22.74
N PHE A 17 -2.02 0.86 -21.67
CA PHE A 17 -2.94 1.99 -21.73
C PHE A 17 -2.29 3.18 -21.04
N GLY A 18 -2.22 4.31 -21.74
CA GLY A 18 -1.63 5.53 -21.24
C GLY A 18 -2.65 6.66 -21.15
N PHE A 19 -2.39 7.59 -20.23
CA PHE A 19 -3.05 8.88 -20.22
C PHE A 19 -2.05 9.96 -19.79
N ALA A 20 -2.21 11.16 -20.33
CA ALA A 20 -1.42 12.33 -20.00
C ALA A 20 -2.36 13.48 -19.67
N ILE A 21 -2.21 14.10 -18.51
CA ILE A 21 -3.06 15.20 -18.05
C ILE A 21 -2.13 16.28 -17.50
N ALA A 22 -2.29 17.51 -17.98
CA ALA A 22 -1.58 18.66 -17.40
C ALA A 22 -2.19 18.98 -16.03
N MET A 23 -1.35 18.98 -15.00
CA MET A 23 -1.75 19.32 -13.63
C MET A 23 -0.85 20.43 -13.09
N THR A 24 -1.44 21.40 -12.40
CA THR A 24 -0.67 22.43 -11.68
C THR A 24 0.01 21.78 -10.48
N SER A 25 1.34 21.78 -10.45
CA SER A 25 2.10 21.24 -9.32
C SER A 25 1.90 22.13 -8.10
N VAL A 26 1.41 21.56 -6.99
CA VAL A 26 1.24 22.27 -5.72
C VAL A 26 2.25 21.67 -4.74
N GLY A 27 3.51 22.10 -4.86
CA GLY A 27 4.62 21.67 -4.00
C GLY A 27 5.85 21.21 -4.77
N GLN A 28 7.03 21.42 -4.18
CA GLN A 28 8.24 20.67 -4.54
C GLN A 28 8.17 19.35 -3.78
N ILE A 29 8.15 18.23 -4.50
CA ILE A 29 8.43 16.93 -3.89
C ILE A 29 9.90 17.01 -3.49
N GLU A 30 10.21 17.07 -2.19
CA GLU A 30 11.59 17.03 -1.71
C GLU A 30 12.20 15.69 -2.14
N ASP A 31 13.27 15.72 -2.95
CA ASP A 31 13.97 14.53 -3.46
C ASP A 31 14.51 13.62 -2.35
N ASP A 32 14.68 14.15 -1.14
CA ASP A 32 15.19 13.45 0.05
C ASP A 32 14.30 12.29 0.51
N ASP A 33 13.04 12.26 0.08
CA ASP A 33 12.13 11.17 0.42
C ASP A 33 12.28 9.94 -0.47
N ILE A 34 13.23 9.90 -1.40
CA ILE A 34 13.30 8.85 -2.41
C ILE A 34 14.69 8.23 -2.61
N ALA A 35 15.69 8.59 -1.81
CA ALA A 35 17.00 7.97 -1.88
C ALA A 35 17.09 6.76 -0.94
N ALA A 36 17.71 5.68 -1.42
CA ALA A 36 18.19 4.63 -0.52
C ALA A 36 19.31 5.19 0.39
N PRO A 37 19.54 4.60 1.57
CA PRO A 37 20.68 4.98 2.42
C PRO A 37 22.00 4.91 1.63
N ALA A 38 22.82 5.96 1.71
CA ALA A 38 24.02 6.11 0.88
C ALA A 38 25.08 5.01 1.06
N TRP A 39 25.02 4.25 2.16
CA TRP A 39 25.93 3.14 2.44
C TRP A 39 25.50 1.83 1.76
N ILE A 40 24.30 1.79 1.17
CA ILE A 40 23.76 0.66 0.41
C ILE A 40 23.86 0.99 -1.08
N GLU A 41 24.67 0.24 -1.81
CA GLU A 41 24.89 0.47 -3.24
C GLU A 41 24.13 -0.52 -4.12
N ARG A 42 23.92 -1.76 -3.65
CA ARG A 42 23.40 -2.85 -4.50
C ARG A 42 22.26 -3.60 -3.84
N ALA A 43 21.33 -4.06 -4.67
CA ALA A 43 20.20 -4.87 -4.28
C ALA A 43 20.07 -6.08 -5.20
N PHE A 44 20.19 -7.28 -4.64
CA PHE A 44 20.02 -8.54 -5.35
C PHE A 44 18.57 -9.02 -5.27
N VAL A 45 18.00 -9.42 -6.39
CA VAL A 45 16.60 -9.83 -6.50
C VAL A 45 16.52 -11.30 -6.91
N PHE A 46 16.23 -12.16 -5.94
CA PHE A 46 15.83 -13.55 -6.16
C PHE A 46 14.34 -13.57 -6.50
N GLU A 47 13.97 -13.26 -7.73
CA GLU A 47 12.58 -13.33 -8.18
C GLU A 47 12.52 -13.90 -9.59
N ARG A 48 11.50 -14.72 -9.88
CA ARG A 48 11.28 -15.26 -11.22
C ARG A 48 11.09 -14.10 -12.21
N GLU A 49 11.56 -14.32 -13.44
CA GLU A 49 11.38 -13.35 -14.53
C GLU A 49 9.90 -13.00 -14.72
N GLY A 50 9.61 -11.71 -14.86
CA GLY A 50 8.25 -11.22 -15.05
C GLY A 50 8.06 -9.75 -14.67
N LEU A 51 6.80 -9.33 -14.69
CA LEU A 51 6.41 -7.94 -14.43
C LEU A 51 6.81 -7.47 -13.02
N ASN A 52 6.61 -8.29 -11.99
CA ASN A 52 6.92 -7.90 -10.61
C ASN A 52 8.42 -7.68 -10.38
N ARG A 53 9.28 -8.55 -10.94
CA ARG A 53 10.73 -8.38 -10.91
C ARG A 53 11.14 -7.07 -11.60
N SER A 54 10.65 -6.84 -12.83
CA SER A 54 11.02 -5.63 -13.58
C SER A 54 10.49 -4.33 -12.94
N ILE A 55 9.33 -4.37 -12.27
CA ILE A 55 8.83 -3.24 -11.47
C ILE A 55 9.75 -3.00 -10.27
N LEU A 56 10.13 -4.04 -9.53
CA LEU A 56 10.99 -3.94 -8.36
C LEU A 56 12.38 -3.41 -8.74
N GLU A 57 13.01 -3.97 -9.77
CA GLU A 57 14.29 -3.50 -10.30
C GLU A 57 14.24 -2.01 -10.66
N LYS A 58 13.23 -1.59 -11.43
CA LYS A 58 13.05 -0.18 -11.78
C LYS A 58 12.87 0.71 -10.56
N GLN A 59 12.11 0.27 -9.56
CA GLN A 59 11.95 1.04 -8.32
C GLN A 59 13.27 1.20 -7.58
N LEU A 60 14.04 0.12 -7.42
CA LEU A 60 15.35 0.14 -6.77
C LEU A 60 16.34 1.06 -7.51
N THR A 61 16.40 0.97 -8.84
CA THR A 61 17.23 1.86 -9.67
C THR A 61 16.83 3.33 -9.52
N LEU A 62 15.53 3.64 -9.49
CA LEU A 62 15.04 5.00 -9.26
C LEU A 62 15.38 5.55 -7.87
N MET A 63 15.72 4.68 -6.92
CA MET A 63 16.15 5.06 -5.56
C MET A 63 17.69 5.14 -5.43
N GLY A 64 18.42 4.95 -6.54
CA GLY A 64 19.89 5.05 -6.59
C GLY A 64 20.62 3.73 -6.34
N LEU A 65 19.93 2.59 -6.25
CA LEU A 65 20.53 1.28 -6.04
C LEU A 65 20.84 0.58 -7.37
N GLN A 66 21.94 -0.17 -7.42
CA GLN A 66 22.18 -1.13 -8.49
C GLN A 66 21.36 -2.41 -8.24
N ALA A 67 20.23 -2.53 -8.94
CA ALA A 67 19.40 -3.73 -8.89
C ALA A 67 19.98 -4.84 -9.79
N VAL A 68 20.19 -6.04 -9.23
CA VAL A 68 20.75 -7.20 -9.94
C VAL A 68 19.84 -8.41 -9.74
N ALA A 69 19.26 -8.93 -10.83
CA ALA A 69 18.54 -10.19 -10.79
C ALA A 69 19.51 -11.36 -10.59
N VAL A 70 19.18 -12.27 -9.69
CA VAL A 70 19.97 -13.47 -9.42
C VAL A 70 19.12 -14.72 -9.45
N ALA A 71 19.67 -15.77 -10.03
CA ALA A 71 19.00 -17.06 -10.22
C ALA A 71 19.50 -18.17 -9.30
N SER A 72 20.56 -17.96 -8.50
CA SER A 72 20.98 -18.92 -7.47
C SER A 72 21.94 -18.29 -6.45
N VAL A 73 22.26 -19.02 -5.39
CA VAL A 73 23.27 -18.61 -4.39
C VAL A 73 24.67 -18.53 -5.02
N GLU A 74 24.96 -19.39 -5.99
CA GLU A 74 26.21 -19.38 -6.76
C GLU A 74 26.29 -18.15 -7.66
N ASP A 75 25.17 -17.75 -8.26
CA ASP A 75 25.06 -16.52 -9.05
C ASP A 75 25.29 -15.28 -8.15
N LEU A 76 24.72 -15.28 -6.95
CA LEU A 76 25.00 -14.26 -5.94
C LEU A 76 26.50 -14.20 -5.56
N ALA A 77 27.17 -15.36 -5.46
CA ALA A 77 28.60 -15.44 -5.19
C ALA A 77 29.45 -14.84 -6.32
N GLN A 78 29.06 -15.04 -7.57
CA GLN A 78 29.76 -14.46 -8.73
C GLN A 78 29.71 -12.94 -8.71
N HIS A 79 28.62 -12.37 -8.19
CA HIS A 79 28.45 -10.93 -8.00
C HIS A 79 29.11 -10.38 -6.73
N ARG A 80 29.79 -11.23 -5.93
CA ARG A 80 30.49 -10.88 -4.70
C ARG A 80 29.60 -10.07 -3.74
N ALA A 81 28.44 -10.62 -3.39
CA ALA A 81 27.58 -10.03 -2.37
C ALA A 81 28.28 -9.96 -0.99
N GLY A 82 27.91 -8.98 -0.17
CA GLY A 82 28.48 -8.73 1.15
C GLY A 82 27.58 -7.87 2.04
N ALA A 83 28.14 -7.42 3.17
CA ALA A 83 27.41 -6.76 4.26
C ALA A 83 26.77 -5.39 3.95
N ARG A 84 26.99 -4.83 2.76
CA ARG A 84 26.36 -3.59 2.30
C ARG A 84 25.27 -3.81 1.26
N ASP A 85 24.98 -5.06 0.93
CA ASP A 85 24.02 -5.40 -0.11
C ASP A 85 22.69 -5.86 0.49
N LEU A 86 21.61 -5.53 -0.22
CA LEU A 86 20.27 -5.99 0.11
C LEU A 86 19.92 -7.23 -0.70
N ILE A 87 19.16 -8.14 -0.11
CA ILE A 87 18.71 -9.36 -0.80
C ILE A 87 17.20 -9.47 -0.69
N PHE A 88 16.51 -9.39 -1.83
CA PHE A 88 15.07 -9.57 -1.95
C PHE A 88 14.77 -11.01 -2.39
N VAL A 89 13.92 -11.72 -1.65
CA VAL A 89 13.58 -13.12 -1.91
C VAL A 89 12.10 -13.26 -2.25
N GLY A 90 11.82 -13.54 -3.53
CA GLY A 90 10.51 -13.83 -4.10
C GLY A 90 9.93 -15.20 -3.69
N PRO A 91 8.60 -15.38 -3.75
CA PRO A 91 7.98 -16.67 -3.45
C PRO A 91 8.29 -17.70 -4.53
N ASN A 92 8.39 -18.98 -4.15
CA ASN A 92 8.75 -20.09 -5.05
C ASN A 92 10.09 -19.88 -5.77
N THR A 93 11.03 -19.25 -5.10
CA THR A 93 12.41 -19.10 -5.57
C THR A 93 13.07 -20.46 -5.66
N LEU A 94 13.26 -20.91 -6.91
CA LEU A 94 14.22 -21.94 -7.30
C LEU A 94 14.03 -23.35 -6.70
N GLY A 95 12.79 -23.74 -6.36
CA GLY A 95 12.44 -25.15 -6.15
C GLY A 95 13.18 -25.86 -5.00
N GLY A 96 13.80 -25.10 -4.10
CA GLY A 96 14.47 -25.58 -2.89
C GLY A 96 13.74 -25.16 -1.61
N ASP A 97 14.25 -25.61 -0.47
CA ASP A 97 13.78 -25.19 0.85
C ASP A 97 14.21 -23.74 1.13
N GLU A 98 13.26 -22.83 1.33
CA GLU A 98 13.51 -21.41 1.61
C GLU A 98 14.41 -21.21 2.84
N THR A 99 14.30 -22.10 3.83
CA THR A 99 15.12 -22.08 5.04
C THR A 99 16.60 -22.33 4.71
N VAL A 100 16.86 -23.25 3.78
CA VAL A 100 18.22 -23.61 3.34
C VAL A 100 18.83 -22.47 2.53
N LEU A 101 18.05 -21.86 1.64
CA LEU A 101 18.47 -20.68 0.88
C LEU A 101 18.86 -19.54 1.84
N GLN A 102 17.99 -19.25 2.80
CA GLN A 102 18.21 -18.20 3.77
C GLN A 102 19.48 -18.43 4.58
N GLN A 103 19.66 -19.63 5.14
CA GLN A 103 20.84 -19.98 5.93
C GLN A 103 22.12 -19.86 5.09
N SER A 104 22.10 -20.39 3.85
CA SER A 104 23.26 -20.33 2.94
C SER A 104 23.65 -18.90 2.59
N VAL A 105 22.67 -18.01 2.43
CA VAL A 105 22.92 -16.60 2.10
C VAL A 105 23.46 -15.84 3.31
N ARG A 106 22.90 -16.05 4.50
CA ARG A 106 23.39 -15.43 5.75
C ARG A 106 24.82 -15.87 6.06
N ASP A 107 25.08 -17.18 6.05
CA ASP A 107 26.38 -17.73 6.44
C ASP A 107 27.52 -17.33 5.49
N ARG A 108 27.21 -17.15 4.20
CA ARG A 108 28.22 -16.91 3.16
C ARG A 108 28.45 -15.44 2.84
N PHE A 109 27.43 -14.60 2.96
CA PHE A 109 27.50 -13.20 2.49
C PHE A 109 27.21 -12.17 3.58
N ASP A 110 26.56 -12.57 4.68
CA ASP A 110 26.18 -11.70 5.79
C ASP A 110 25.59 -10.34 5.31
N PRO A 111 24.52 -10.35 4.50
CA PRO A 111 24.00 -9.15 3.83
C PRO A 111 23.44 -8.12 4.81
N ALA A 112 23.38 -6.86 4.38
CA ALA A 112 22.82 -5.75 5.17
C ALA A 112 21.38 -6.03 5.64
N ALA A 113 20.57 -6.57 4.73
CA ALA A 113 19.26 -7.13 5.06
C ALA A 113 18.80 -8.17 4.04
N MET A 114 18.08 -9.17 4.53
CA MET A 114 17.29 -10.11 3.74
C MET A 114 15.80 -9.78 3.86
N ILE A 115 15.18 -9.48 2.74
CA ILE A 115 13.79 -9.00 2.64
C ILE A 115 12.94 -10.06 1.93
N GLN A 116 11.92 -10.57 2.60
CA GLN A 116 10.99 -11.52 1.96
C GLN A 116 9.95 -10.77 1.13
N LEU A 117 9.70 -11.23 -0.08
CA LEU A 117 8.59 -10.77 -0.91
C LEU A 117 7.47 -11.82 -0.87
N VAL A 118 6.27 -11.39 -0.48
CA VAL A 118 5.12 -12.31 -0.33
C VAL A 118 4.00 -11.97 -1.30
N SER A 119 3.35 -12.99 -1.86
CA SER A 119 2.18 -12.82 -2.73
C SER A 119 0.88 -12.94 -1.93
N GLY A 120 0.00 -11.93 -2.03
CA GLY A 120 -1.35 -11.96 -1.46
C GLY A 120 -1.43 -11.65 0.05
N PRO A 121 -2.65 -11.43 0.58
CA PRO A 121 -2.90 -11.00 1.97
C PRO A 121 -2.61 -12.11 3.01
N THR A 122 -2.40 -13.35 2.57
CA THR A 122 -2.14 -14.54 3.39
C THR A 122 -0.69 -15.01 3.30
N GLY A 123 0.21 -14.20 2.70
CA GLY A 123 1.63 -14.47 2.67
C GLY A 123 2.20 -14.44 4.09
N ARG A 124 2.12 -15.57 4.80
CA ARG A 124 2.75 -15.73 6.09
C ARG A 124 4.26 -15.63 5.86
N ALA A 125 4.90 -14.71 6.59
CA ALA A 125 6.33 -14.80 6.82
C ALA A 125 6.63 -16.23 7.30
N GLY A 126 7.62 -16.89 6.72
CA GLY A 126 8.00 -18.24 7.14
C GLY A 126 8.21 -18.24 8.65
N GLN A 127 7.47 -19.09 9.40
CA GLN A 127 7.71 -19.27 10.82
C GLN A 127 9.01 -20.07 10.99
N GLY A 128 10.12 -19.33 11.08
CA GLY A 128 11.49 -19.83 11.28
C GLY A 128 12.43 -18.66 11.02
N ALA A 129 13.23 -18.28 12.02
CA ALA A 129 14.03 -17.03 12.03
C ALA A 129 14.80 -16.75 10.73
N ALA A 130 14.94 -15.53 10.22
CA ALA A 130 14.26 -14.24 10.43
C ALA A 130 14.68 -13.34 9.25
N TYR A 131 13.80 -13.17 8.26
CA TYR A 131 13.95 -12.05 7.32
C TYR A 131 13.88 -10.75 8.11
N ASP A 132 14.71 -9.77 7.77
CA ASP A 132 14.75 -8.49 8.48
C ASP A 132 13.48 -7.67 8.20
N ALA A 133 12.87 -7.89 7.03
CA ALA A 133 11.61 -7.29 6.66
C ALA A 133 10.82 -8.17 5.69
N VAL A 134 9.52 -7.88 5.58
CA VAL A 134 8.60 -8.56 4.66
C VAL A 134 7.85 -7.51 3.86
N LEU A 135 7.86 -7.65 2.53
CA LEU A 135 7.16 -6.77 1.60
C LEU A 135 6.11 -7.54 0.81
N GLN A 136 4.89 -7.00 0.80
CA GLN A 136 3.81 -7.56 0.01
C GLN A 136 3.95 -7.16 -1.47
N ARG A 137 3.79 -8.13 -2.36
CA ARG A 137 3.67 -7.91 -3.82
C ARG A 137 2.22 -7.51 -4.16
N PRO A 138 2.00 -6.48 -5.00
CA PRO A 138 3.00 -5.66 -5.68
C PRO A 138 3.74 -4.73 -4.70
N VAL A 139 5.07 -4.69 -4.80
CA VAL A 139 5.91 -3.88 -3.90
C VAL A 139 5.62 -2.40 -4.14
N LEU A 140 5.03 -1.76 -3.15
CA LEU A 140 4.72 -0.33 -3.19
C LEU A 140 5.97 0.48 -2.84
N ARG A 141 6.21 1.57 -3.59
CA ARG A 141 7.36 2.47 -3.37
C ARG A 141 7.46 2.97 -1.92
N ALA A 142 6.33 3.33 -1.31
CA ALA A 142 6.30 3.79 0.08
C ALA A 142 6.72 2.70 1.07
N ALA A 143 6.29 1.44 0.84
CA ALA A 143 6.66 0.31 1.68
C ALA A 143 8.14 -0.06 1.49
N LEU A 144 8.63 -0.04 0.25
CA LEU A 144 10.04 -0.23 -0.06
C LEU A 144 10.91 0.83 0.63
N ASN A 145 10.52 2.10 0.55
CA ASN A 145 11.23 3.20 1.20
C ASN A 145 11.26 3.06 2.72
N ALA A 146 10.11 2.78 3.35
CA ALA A 146 10.05 2.53 4.79
C ALA A 146 10.95 1.34 5.20
N CYS A 147 10.98 0.29 4.39
CA CYS A 147 11.86 -0.86 4.60
C CYS A 147 13.33 -0.46 4.53
N LEU A 148 13.76 0.25 3.48
CA LEU A 148 15.14 0.69 3.30
C LEU A 148 15.61 1.60 4.45
N LYS A 149 14.76 2.53 4.90
CA LYS A 149 15.04 3.43 6.02
C LYS A 149 15.15 2.69 7.37
N SER A 150 14.58 1.49 7.49
CA SER A 150 14.66 0.66 8.70
C SER A 150 15.93 -0.19 8.78
N VAL A 151 16.64 -0.36 7.65
CA VAL A 151 17.90 -1.13 7.63
C VAL A 151 18.99 -0.30 8.30
N SER A 152 19.67 -0.90 9.27
CA SER A 152 20.78 -0.27 9.99
C SER A 152 22.10 -0.55 9.28
N GLU A 153 23.00 0.44 9.27
CA GLU A 153 24.35 0.23 8.77
C GLU A 153 25.04 -0.87 9.60
N PRO A 154 25.70 -1.85 8.97
CA PRO A 154 26.43 -2.89 9.70
C PRO A 154 27.43 -2.22 10.64
N THR A 155 27.20 -2.35 11.94
CA THR A 155 28.11 -1.82 12.95
C THR A 155 29.41 -2.63 12.84
N SER A 156 30.52 -1.95 12.55
CA SER A 156 31.83 -2.61 12.54
C SER A 156 32.16 -3.13 13.95
N GLN A 157 31.84 -4.40 14.23
CA GLN A 157 32.31 -5.24 15.33
C GLN A 157 31.85 -6.67 15.03
N THR A 158 32.67 -7.56 14.50
CA THR A 158 33.87 -8.09 15.15
C THR A 158 34.87 -8.53 14.08
N ALA A 159 35.90 -7.72 13.85
CA ALA A 159 37.16 -8.29 13.39
C ALA A 159 37.64 -9.19 14.53
N VAL A 160 37.41 -10.50 14.41
CA VAL A 160 38.27 -11.45 15.11
C VAL A 160 39.64 -11.24 14.48
N HIS A 161 40.45 -10.42 15.14
CA HIS A 161 41.89 -10.44 14.97
C HIS A 161 42.32 -11.85 15.41
N VAL A 162 42.32 -12.80 14.48
CA VAL A 162 43.21 -13.95 14.60
C VAL A 162 44.59 -13.37 14.37
N SER A 163 45.28 -13.07 15.48
CA SER A 163 46.72 -12.84 15.48
C SER A 163 47.38 -13.98 14.73
N ALA A 164 48.23 -13.65 13.76
CA ALA A 164 48.98 -14.59 12.93
C ALA A 164 50.09 -15.35 13.69
N ASP A 165 49.92 -15.61 14.99
CA ASP A 165 50.95 -16.19 15.86
C ASP A 165 50.56 -17.53 16.52
N ASP A 166 49.38 -18.10 16.25
CA ASP A 166 48.97 -19.39 16.83
C ASP A 166 48.49 -20.39 15.76
N LEU A 167 49.40 -20.80 14.88
CA LEU A 167 49.31 -22.07 14.14
C LEU A 167 50.69 -22.71 14.01
N SER A 168 51.26 -23.15 15.14
CA SER A 168 52.20 -24.26 15.13
C SER A 168 51.43 -25.51 15.52
N PHE A 169 51.11 -26.39 14.57
CA PHE A 169 51.10 -27.84 14.78
C PHE A 169 50.95 -28.58 13.43
N GLU A 170 52.07 -29.21 13.05
CA GLU A 170 52.24 -30.49 12.35
C GLU A 170 51.41 -30.75 11.06
N ALA A 171 52.04 -30.45 9.92
CA ALA A 171 51.72 -31.07 8.64
C ALA A 171 52.66 -32.27 8.40
N ASP A 172 52.12 -33.47 8.58
CA ASP A 172 52.71 -34.70 8.07
C ASP A 172 52.67 -34.70 6.53
N GLU A 173 53.87 -34.61 5.95
CA GLU A 173 54.40 -35.42 4.84
C GLU A 173 53.39 -36.00 3.83
N PHE A 174 53.15 -35.28 2.73
CA PHE A 174 52.90 -35.90 1.43
C PHE A 174 53.70 -35.19 0.33
N ASP A 175 54.74 -35.90 -0.09
CA ASP A 175 55.65 -35.67 -1.20
C ASP A 175 54.91 -35.66 -2.55
N LEU A 176 55.10 -34.62 -3.38
CA LEU A 176 55.07 -34.69 -4.84
C LEU A 176 55.82 -33.48 -5.45
N ALA A 177 56.89 -33.78 -6.18
CA ALA A 177 57.89 -32.89 -6.80
C ALA A 177 57.38 -31.91 -7.89
N PRO A 178 58.15 -30.85 -8.23
CA PRO A 178 57.75 -29.82 -9.19
C PRO A 178 58.15 -30.18 -10.63
N MET A 179 57.36 -29.70 -11.60
CA MET A 179 57.74 -29.67 -13.02
C MET A 179 57.66 -28.22 -13.53
N GLU A 180 58.83 -27.74 -13.97
CA GLU A 180 59.06 -26.46 -14.61
C GLU A 180 58.45 -26.38 -16.03
N GLY A 181 58.18 -25.15 -16.46
CA GLY A 181 58.51 -24.72 -17.82
C GLY A 181 57.34 -24.59 -18.81
N ALA A 182 56.93 -23.33 -19.06
CA ALA A 182 56.92 -22.76 -20.41
C ALA A 182 56.43 -21.30 -20.35
N ALA A 183 57.37 -20.37 -20.53
CA ALA A 183 57.09 -19.02 -20.98
C ALA A 183 56.55 -19.05 -22.42
N PHE A 184 55.67 -18.12 -22.80
CA PHE A 184 55.79 -17.38 -24.07
C PHE A 184 54.84 -16.17 -24.16
N GLN A 185 55.48 -15.01 -24.35
CA GLN A 185 55.14 -13.87 -25.20
C GLN A 185 53.91 -12.97 -24.95
N THR A 186 54.24 -11.81 -24.37
CA THR A 186 53.94 -10.44 -24.79
C THR A 186 53.28 -10.23 -26.16
N GLY A 187 52.22 -9.42 -26.17
CA GLY A 187 51.66 -8.77 -27.35
C GLY A 187 51.00 -7.45 -26.95
N ASP A 188 51.76 -6.38 -27.10
CA ASP A 188 51.42 -4.97 -26.89
C ASP A 188 50.80 -4.42 -28.19
N THR A 189 49.64 -3.77 -28.12
CA THR A 189 49.23 -2.77 -29.12
C THR A 189 48.24 -1.78 -28.53
N ALA A 190 48.71 -0.55 -28.40
CA ALA A 190 47.96 0.65 -28.07
C ALA A 190 47.29 1.28 -29.31
N LEU A 191 46.47 2.31 -29.02
CA LEU A 191 46.01 3.44 -29.86
C LEU A 191 44.65 3.31 -30.55
N SER A 192 43.68 4.09 -30.07
CA SER A 192 43.10 5.22 -30.84
C SER A 192 42.05 5.97 -30.02
N GLU A 193 42.37 7.20 -29.63
CA GLU A 193 41.47 8.22 -29.08
C GLU A 193 40.66 8.94 -30.19
N ALA A 194 39.44 9.39 -29.80
CA ALA A 194 38.76 10.65 -30.18
C ALA A 194 38.28 10.86 -31.65
N PRO A 195 37.33 11.80 -31.96
CA PRO A 195 36.93 12.95 -31.14
C PRO A 195 35.43 13.34 -31.08
N ASP A 196 35.21 14.32 -30.20
CA ASP A 196 34.12 15.28 -30.06
C ASP A 196 33.44 15.77 -31.35
N ALA A 197 32.16 16.13 -31.21
CA ALA A 197 31.57 17.27 -31.92
C ALA A 197 30.54 17.97 -31.03
N ALA A 198 30.86 19.22 -30.67
CA ALA A 198 30.01 20.18 -29.99
C ALA A 198 29.48 21.24 -30.97
N GLY A 199 28.21 21.63 -30.76
CA GLY A 199 27.65 22.98 -30.97
C GLY A 199 27.05 23.32 -32.35
N PRO A 200 26.37 24.48 -32.49
CA PRO A 200 25.83 25.40 -31.48
C PRO A 200 24.42 26.02 -31.80
N ALA A 201 23.91 26.85 -30.85
CA ALA A 201 23.10 28.11 -30.92
C ALA A 201 22.01 28.32 -32.03
N ASP A 202 20.89 29.04 -31.85
CA ASP A 202 20.80 30.44 -31.38
C ASP A 202 19.32 30.97 -31.35
N GLN A 203 19.08 32.00 -30.51
CA GLN A 203 18.12 33.14 -30.56
C GLN A 203 16.59 32.95 -30.76
N ALA A 204 15.68 33.45 -29.91
CA ALA A 204 15.36 34.82 -29.42
C ALA A 204 14.39 35.64 -30.31
N GLY A 205 13.31 36.18 -29.68
CA GLY A 205 12.40 37.21 -30.21
C GLY A 205 11.02 37.17 -29.51
N THR A 206 10.76 37.92 -28.43
CA THR A 206 10.29 39.33 -28.29
C THR A 206 8.83 39.66 -28.71
N VAL A 207 8.01 39.94 -27.70
CA VAL A 207 7.07 41.09 -27.46
C VAL A 207 6.01 41.48 -28.52
N ALA A 208 4.72 41.50 -28.09
CA ALA A 208 3.72 42.59 -28.24
C ALA A 208 2.38 42.08 -27.63
N GLU A 209 1.91 42.54 -26.47
CA GLU A 209 1.11 43.77 -26.23
C GLU A 209 -0.07 44.00 -27.18
N SER A 210 -1.29 43.83 -26.65
CA SER A 210 -2.43 44.72 -26.93
C SER A 210 -3.52 44.56 -25.86
N ASP A 211 -3.67 45.61 -25.06
CA ASP A 211 -4.88 46.03 -24.33
C ASP A 211 -6.14 45.94 -25.19
N GLU A 212 -7.28 45.54 -24.59
CA GLU A 212 -8.49 46.35 -24.70
C GLU A 212 -9.48 46.08 -23.54
N SER A 213 -9.96 47.18 -22.96
CA SER A 213 -10.80 47.26 -21.76
C SER A 213 -12.30 47.35 -22.09
N THR A 214 -13.12 46.57 -21.36
CA THR A 214 -14.46 46.93 -20.79
C THR A 214 -15.63 47.28 -21.75
N PRO A 215 -16.92 47.37 -21.32
CA PRO A 215 -17.50 47.20 -19.97
C PRO A 215 -18.75 46.30 -19.86
N VAL A 216 -19.12 46.09 -18.60
CA VAL A 216 -20.38 45.55 -18.03
C VAL A 216 -21.58 46.50 -18.32
N PRO A 217 -22.82 46.01 -18.29
CA PRO A 217 -23.79 46.69 -17.43
C PRO A 217 -24.63 45.75 -16.54
N ALA A 218 -24.98 46.30 -15.38
CA ALA A 218 -25.91 45.79 -14.39
C ALA A 218 -27.37 46.01 -14.82
N GLU A 219 -28.30 45.23 -14.25
CA GLU A 219 -29.49 45.69 -13.51
C GLU A 219 -30.42 44.51 -13.16
N GLY A 220 -30.95 44.52 -11.93
CA GLY A 220 -31.94 43.56 -11.41
C GLY A 220 -33.35 43.77 -11.98
N PRO A 221 -34.38 43.12 -11.41
CA PRO A 221 -34.91 43.66 -10.15
C PRO A 221 -35.32 42.63 -9.09
N THR A 222 -35.29 43.14 -7.87
CA THR A 222 -35.88 42.66 -6.64
C THR A 222 -37.41 42.72 -6.67
N THR A 223 -38.10 41.72 -6.11
CA THR A 223 -39.45 41.91 -5.54
C THR A 223 -39.57 41.17 -4.23
N ASP A 224 -39.66 41.99 -3.19
CA ASP A 224 -40.08 41.69 -1.83
C ASP A 224 -41.62 41.76 -1.78
N VAL A 225 -42.26 40.76 -1.17
CA VAL A 225 -43.67 40.82 -0.77
C VAL A 225 -43.83 40.10 0.57
N SER A 226 -43.76 40.91 1.61
CA SER A 226 -44.20 40.61 2.98
C SER A 226 -45.73 40.52 3.09
N ASN A 227 -46.19 39.57 3.93
CA ASN A 227 -47.47 39.48 4.64
C ASN A 227 -48.76 39.05 3.90
N ILE A 228 -49.21 37.84 4.26
CA ILE A 228 -50.62 37.49 4.47
C ILE A 228 -50.74 36.73 5.80
N ASN A 229 -51.56 37.26 6.70
CA ASN A 229 -51.80 36.76 8.07
C ASN A 229 -52.84 35.61 8.09
N GLU A 230 -52.54 34.63 8.95
CA GLU A 230 -53.35 33.94 9.97
C GLU A 230 -54.81 33.49 9.72
N ASP A 231 -55.03 32.26 10.21
CA ASP A 231 -56.27 31.64 10.74
C ASP A 231 -57.01 30.63 9.85
N SER A 232 -56.64 29.36 10.00
CA SER A 232 -57.53 28.20 9.81
C SER A 232 -57.02 27.06 10.69
N GLY A 233 -57.93 26.44 11.46
CA GLY A 233 -57.69 25.41 12.47
C GLY A 233 -57.08 24.09 11.96
N PRO A 234 -57.01 23.03 12.79
CA PRO A 234 -56.04 21.96 12.67
C PRO A 234 -56.39 21.00 11.53
N ASP A 235 -56.05 21.39 10.31
CA ASP A 235 -56.05 20.52 9.15
C ASP A 235 -54.78 19.67 9.19
N GLU A 236 -55.02 18.37 9.39
CA GLU A 236 -54.29 17.23 8.87
C GLU A 236 -52.76 17.35 8.70
N TYR A 237 -52.07 16.52 9.49
CA TYR A 237 -50.68 16.09 9.29
C TYR A 237 -50.23 16.12 7.82
N LEU A 238 -49.37 17.06 7.48
CA LEU A 238 -48.31 16.85 6.51
C LEU A 238 -47.01 17.32 7.18
N PRO A 239 -46.11 16.38 7.51
CA PRO A 239 -45.06 16.13 6.53
C PRO A 239 -44.62 14.66 6.49
N ASP A 240 -44.77 14.01 5.34
CA ASP A 240 -43.72 13.08 4.92
C ASP A 240 -43.44 13.33 3.44
N CYS A 241 -42.48 14.22 3.19
CA CYS A 241 -41.77 14.23 1.92
C CYS A 241 -40.88 12.97 1.95
N GLY A 242 -41.48 11.80 1.68
CA GLY A 242 -40.96 10.44 1.89
C GLY A 242 -39.64 10.14 1.18
N GLY A 243 -38.57 10.73 1.68
CA GLY A 243 -37.19 10.44 1.30
C GLY A 243 -36.58 9.50 2.32
N THR A 244 -36.31 8.26 1.93
CA THR A 244 -35.51 7.35 2.76
C THR A 244 -34.07 7.87 2.83
N ARG A 245 -33.53 8.06 4.05
CA ARG A 245 -32.13 8.47 4.19
C ARG A 245 -31.21 7.30 3.85
N ARG A 246 -30.00 7.57 3.35
CA ARG A 246 -29.00 6.52 3.14
C ARG A 246 -28.61 5.85 4.46
N MET A 247 -28.34 4.55 4.39
CA MET A 247 -27.85 3.79 5.53
C MET A 247 -26.45 4.27 5.92
N ARG A 248 -26.21 4.51 7.21
CA ARG A 248 -24.89 4.92 7.72
C ARG A 248 -24.10 3.72 8.19
N VAL A 249 -22.94 3.50 7.58
CA VAL A 249 -22.04 2.40 7.91
C VAL A 249 -20.75 2.99 8.48
N LEU A 250 -20.37 2.59 9.68
CA LEU A 250 -19.11 2.96 10.30
C LEU A 250 -18.15 1.77 10.28
N VAL A 251 -16.93 1.98 9.80
CA VAL A 251 -15.88 0.96 9.78
C VAL A 251 -14.69 1.43 10.60
N ALA A 252 -14.42 0.77 11.72
CA ALA A 252 -13.23 1.02 12.55
C ALA A 252 -12.11 0.04 12.17
N GLU A 253 -11.07 0.54 11.52
CA GLU A 253 -9.94 -0.24 11.02
C GLU A 253 -8.71 0.67 10.92
N ASP A 254 -7.63 0.32 11.61
CA ASP A 254 -6.41 1.12 11.73
C ASP A 254 -5.53 1.05 10.48
N ASN A 255 -5.58 -0.07 9.75
CA ASN A 255 -4.82 -0.26 8.53
C ASN A 255 -5.47 0.44 7.33
N ARG A 256 -4.75 1.42 6.75
CA ARG A 256 -5.18 2.19 5.57
C ARG A 256 -5.53 1.30 4.37
N THR A 257 -4.82 0.20 4.17
CA THR A 257 -5.07 -0.74 3.06
C THR A 257 -6.39 -1.47 3.26
N ASN A 258 -6.68 -1.94 4.47
CA ASN A 258 -7.94 -2.63 4.77
C ASN A 258 -9.13 -1.68 4.62
N ARG A 259 -9.01 -0.43 5.09
CA ARG A 259 -10.02 0.62 4.84
C ARG A 259 -10.29 0.81 3.36
N PHE A 260 -9.23 0.93 2.55
CA PHE A 260 -9.37 1.08 1.10
C PHE A 260 -10.03 -0.14 0.45
N VAL A 261 -9.71 -1.36 0.88
CA VAL A 261 -10.36 -2.58 0.38
C VAL A 261 -11.85 -2.58 0.71
N ILE A 262 -12.23 -2.28 1.95
CA ILE A 262 -13.63 -2.21 2.38
C ILE A 262 -14.37 -1.10 1.61
N GLU A 263 -13.74 0.07 1.44
CA GLU A 263 -14.27 1.15 0.62
C GLU A 263 -14.60 0.68 -0.80
N LYS A 264 -13.69 -0.04 -1.46
CA LYS A 264 -13.93 -0.60 -2.80
C LYS A 264 -15.00 -1.68 -2.82
N MET A 265 -15.10 -2.50 -1.78
CA MET A 265 -16.13 -3.53 -1.68
C MET A 265 -17.54 -2.91 -1.59
N LEU A 266 -17.68 -1.79 -0.87
CA LEU A 266 -18.96 -1.15 -0.57
C LEU A 266 -19.30 0.06 -1.46
N LYS A 267 -18.38 0.52 -2.33
CA LYS A 267 -18.52 1.73 -3.15
C LYS A 267 -19.83 1.84 -3.94
N ASN A 268 -20.37 0.71 -4.41
CA ASN A 268 -21.56 0.71 -5.28
C ASN A 268 -22.88 0.54 -4.50
N LEU A 269 -22.83 0.54 -3.17
CA LEU A 269 -24.02 0.47 -2.34
C LEU A 269 -24.56 1.89 -2.07
N ASN A 270 -25.88 2.00 -1.92
CA ASN A 270 -26.55 3.25 -1.56
C ASN A 270 -26.42 3.55 -0.05
N ILE A 271 -25.18 3.72 0.41
CA ILE A 271 -24.84 3.92 1.82
C ILE A 271 -23.99 5.18 2.02
N GLU A 272 -24.01 5.69 3.24
CA GLU A 272 -23.07 6.69 3.76
C GLU A 272 -21.98 5.93 4.55
N LEU A 273 -20.82 5.74 3.92
CA LEU A 273 -19.70 5.01 4.51
C LEU A 273 -18.74 5.97 5.22
N SER A 274 -18.42 5.69 6.47
CA SER A 274 -17.44 6.43 7.27
C SER A 274 -16.42 5.50 7.91
N PHE A 275 -15.22 6.02 8.20
CA PHE A 275 -14.11 5.22 8.73
C PHE A 275 -13.52 5.83 9.99
N ALA A 276 -13.13 4.98 10.94
CA ALA A 276 -12.34 5.32 12.12
C ALA A 276 -11.02 4.54 12.11
N VAL A 277 -9.92 5.14 12.59
CA VAL A 277 -8.58 4.50 12.61
C VAL A 277 -8.21 3.90 13.97
N ASN A 278 -9.11 3.96 14.95
CA ASN A 278 -8.99 3.33 16.27
C ASN A 278 -10.36 3.33 16.97
N GLY A 279 -10.47 2.63 18.11
CA GLY A 279 -11.71 2.55 18.88
C GLY A 279 -12.20 3.88 19.47
N GLN A 280 -11.31 4.84 19.80
CA GLN A 280 -11.72 6.15 20.31
C GLN A 280 -12.44 6.95 19.22
N GLU A 281 -11.86 6.98 18.03
CA GLU A 281 -12.43 7.70 16.90
C GLU A 281 -13.75 7.05 16.41
N ALA A 282 -13.91 5.73 16.65
CA ALA A 282 -15.17 5.04 16.42
C ALA A 282 -16.25 5.47 17.42
N LEU A 283 -15.89 5.59 18.71
CA LEU A 283 -16.78 6.09 19.76
C LEU A 283 -17.18 7.55 19.53
N ASP A 284 -16.23 8.41 19.17
CA ASP A 284 -16.50 9.83 18.90
C ASP A 284 -17.47 9.99 17.71
N ARG A 285 -17.29 9.19 16.66
CA ARG A 285 -18.21 9.19 15.51
C ARG A 285 -19.58 8.62 15.85
N TYR A 286 -19.65 7.59 16.67
CA TYR A 286 -20.91 7.04 17.14
C TYR A 286 -21.75 8.10 17.84
N GLN A 287 -21.13 8.88 18.75
CA GLN A 287 -21.81 9.95 19.47
C GLN A 287 -22.23 11.12 18.56
N TRP A 288 -21.37 11.48 17.59
CA TRP A 288 -21.65 12.60 16.68
C TRP A 288 -22.73 12.28 15.63
N SER A 289 -22.66 11.09 15.04
CA SER A 289 -23.58 10.64 13.99
C SER A 289 -23.82 9.13 14.14
N PRO A 290 -24.85 8.73 14.89
CA PRO A 290 -25.14 7.33 15.16
C PRO A 290 -25.28 6.52 13.86
N PRO A 291 -24.43 5.50 13.63
CA PRO A 291 -24.51 4.63 12.48
C PRO A 291 -25.63 3.60 12.61
N ASP A 292 -26.06 3.05 11.46
CA ASP A 292 -27.01 1.93 11.42
C ASP A 292 -26.33 0.57 11.64
N ILE A 293 -25.02 0.49 11.36
CA ILE A 293 -24.20 -0.69 11.60
C ILE A 293 -22.73 -0.29 11.74
N ILE A 294 -22.01 -1.00 12.62
CA ILE A 294 -20.58 -0.82 12.88
C ILE A 294 -19.84 -2.09 12.52
N PHE A 295 -18.82 -1.98 11.68
CA PHE A 295 -17.79 -3.00 11.51
C PHE A 295 -16.54 -2.56 12.26
N THR A 296 -16.01 -3.38 13.15
CA THR A 296 -14.87 -2.98 14.00
C THR A 296 -13.78 -4.04 14.00
N ASP A 297 -12.53 -3.67 13.71
CA ASP A 297 -11.39 -4.53 13.96
C ASP A 297 -11.22 -4.73 15.47
N ILE A 298 -10.97 -5.97 15.89
CA ILE A 298 -10.70 -6.26 17.30
C ILE A 298 -9.37 -5.64 17.72
N SER A 299 -8.33 -5.75 16.87
CA SER A 299 -6.96 -5.34 17.24
C SER A 299 -6.61 -3.99 16.64
N MET A 300 -6.83 -2.92 17.41
CA MET A 300 -6.49 -1.55 17.01
C MET A 300 -5.66 -0.82 18.09
N PRO A 301 -4.79 0.13 17.72
CA PRO A 301 -4.03 0.94 18.67
C PRO A 301 -4.95 1.89 19.47
N LYS A 302 -4.47 2.34 20.64
CA LYS A 302 -5.14 3.23 21.61
C LYS A 302 -6.38 2.62 22.28
N MET A 303 -7.37 2.19 21.51
CA MET A 303 -8.58 1.54 21.99
C MET A 303 -8.94 0.41 21.03
N ASP A 304 -9.07 -0.79 21.58
CA ASP A 304 -9.41 -2.00 20.83
C ASP A 304 -10.92 -2.04 20.51
N GLY A 305 -11.33 -2.90 19.57
CA GLY A 305 -12.72 -2.97 19.12
C GLY A 305 -13.69 -3.44 20.21
N LYS A 306 -13.22 -4.25 21.17
CA LYS A 306 -14.03 -4.76 22.29
C LYS A 306 -14.34 -3.65 23.28
N GLU A 307 -13.35 -2.84 23.62
CA GLU A 307 -13.49 -1.71 24.53
C GLU A 307 -14.37 -0.62 23.91
N ALA A 308 -14.23 -0.35 22.61
CA ALA A 308 -15.14 0.54 21.89
C ALA A 308 -16.59 0.03 21.96
N ALA A 309 -16.82 -1.27 21.72
CA ALA A 309 -18.15 -1.87 21.83
C ALA A 309 -18.74 -1.73 23.23
N ARG A 310 -17.98 -2.01 24.30
CA ARG A 310 -18.44 -1.83 25.69
C ARG A 310 -18.87 -0.39 25.98
N ARG A 311 -18.09 0.59 25.52
CA ARG A 311 -18.41 2.01 25.70
C ARG A 311 -19.66 2.42 24.93
N ILE A 312 -19.82 1.93 23.70
CA ILE A 312 -21.03 2.16 22.90
C ILE A 312 -22.25 1.57 23.62
N ARG A 313 -22.17 0.32 24.12
CA ARG A 313 -23.26 -0.29 24.89
C ARG A 313 -23.60 0.46 26.17
N ALA A 314 -22.60 1.03 26.85
CA ALA A 314 -22.82 1.83 28.04
C ALA A 314 -23.61 3.11 27.72
N ILE A 315 -23.26 3.80 26.62
CA ILE A 315 -24.00 4.98 26.12
C ILE A 315 -25.43 4.59 25.74
N GLU A 316 -25.61 3.49 25.01
CA GLU A 316 -26.94 3.01 24.63
C GLU A 316 -27.82 2.73 25.84
N ALA A 317 -27.26 2.15 26.90
CA ALA A 317 -27.98 1.89 28.14
C ALA A 317 -28.27 3.17 28.93
N GLU A 318 -27.33 4.12 28.97
CA GLU A 318 -27.46 5.41 29.67
C GLU A 318 -28.52 6.30 29.02
N ASP A 319 -28.49 6.39 27.69
CA ASP A 319 -29.39 7.23 26.87
C ASP A 319 -30.68 6.51 26.45
N ASN A 320 -30.86 5.25 26.86
CA ASN A 320 -31.99 4.39 26.50
C ASN A 320 -32.22 4.30 24.97
N LEU A 321 -31.12 4.15 24.24
CA LEU A 321 -31.09 4.01 22.78
C LEU A 321 -31.23 2.54 22.36
N PRO A 322 -31.81 2.25 21.18
CA PRO A 322 -31.79 0.91 20.64
C PRO A 322 -30.33 0.46 20.34
N PRO A 323 -29.99 -0.81 20.60
CA PRO A 323 -28.65 -1.31 20.35
C PRO A 323 -28.29 -1.25 18.86
N CYS A 324 -27.20 -0.56 18.54
CA CYS A 324 -26.63 -0.52 17.20
C CYS A 324 -25.96 -1.88 16.89
N PRO A 325 -26.20 -2.51 15.73
CA PRO A 325 -25.50 -3.71 15.32
C PRO A 325 -23.98 -3.49 15.22
N ILE A 326 -23.19 -4.28 15.96
CA ILE A 326 -21.73 -4.27 15.96
C ILE A 326 -21.21 -5.62 15.46
N VAL A 327 -20.49 -5.61 14.36
CA VAL A 327 -19.85 -6.78 13.75
C VAL A 327 -18.34 -6.65 13.88
N ALA A 328 -17.72 -7.53 14.65
CA ALA A 328 -16.27 -7.61 14.76
C ALA A 328 -15.64 -8.19 13.49
N ILE A 329 -14.46 -7.69 13.13
CA ILE A 329 -13.59 -8.27 12.13
C ILE A 329 -12.35 -8.76 12.87
N THR A 330 -12.13 -10.07 12.93
CA THR A 330 -11.02 -10.69 13.69
C THR A 330 -10.09 -11.50 12.78
N ALA A 331 -8.80 -11.49 13.08
CA ALA A 331 -7.82 -12.32 12.37
C ALA A 331 -7.90 -13.81 12.72
N HIS A 332 -8.40 -14.18 13.90
CA HIS A 332 -8.46 -15.56 14.40
C HIS A 332 -9.86 -15.85 14.93
N ALA A 333 -10.45 -16.97 14.48
CA ALA A 333 -11.67 -17.55 15.04
C ALA A 333 -11.32 -18.86 15.75
N MET A 334 -10.48 -18.78 16.78
CA MET A 334 -10.27 -19.93 17.66
C MET A 334 -11.42 -20.04 18.65
N ASP A 335 -11.88 -21.27 18.88
CA ASP A 335 -12.92 -21.62 19.85
C ASP A 335 -12.46 -21.20 21.26
N GLY A 336 -12.94 -20.05 21.72
CA GLY A 336 -12.55 -19.41 22.99
C GLY A 336 -12.54 -17.88 22.92
N ASP A 337 -12.18 -17.30 21.77
CA ASP A 337 -12.26 -15.85 21.56
C ASP A 337 -13.68 -15.37 21.27
N ALA A 338 -14.54 -16.25 20.73
CA ALA A 338 -15.93 -15.92 20.42
C ALA A 338 -16.72 -15.47 21.67
N GLU A 339 -16.57 -16.18 22.81
CA GLU A 339 -17.24 -15.80 24.06
C GLU A 339 -16.72 -14.46 24.61
N ASN A 340 -15.42 -14.20 24.49
CA ASN A 340 -14.80 -12.94 24.90
C ASN A 340 -15.21 -11.75 24.01
N ILE A 341 -15.50 -12.00 22.73
CA ILE A 341 -15.98 -10.99 21.78
C ILE A 341 -17.46 -10.70 22.06
N LEU A 342 -18.30 -11.73 22.18
CA LEU A 342 -19.74 -11.58 22.42
C LEU A 342 -20.03 -10.93 23.78
N SER A 343 -19.28 -11.29 24.82
CA SER A 343 -19.40 -10.67 26.16
C SER A 343 -19.02 -9.19 26.19
N ALA A 344 -18.31 -8.67 25.19
CA ALA A 344 -18.03 -7.25 25.04
C ALA A 344 -19.21 -6.45 24.45
N GLY A 345 -20.34 -7.10 24.13
CA GLY A 345 -21.51 -6.47 23.52
C GLY A 345 -21.47 -6.42 21.99
N ILE A 346 -20.61 -7.24 21.37
CA ILE A 346 -20.53 -7.39 19.92
C ILE A 346 -21.55 -8.46 19.49
N ASP A 347 -22.32 -8.19 18.43
CA ASP A 347 -23.43 -9.07 18.01
C ASP A 347 -22.93 -10.23 17.14
N HIS A 348 -21.96 -9.96 16.27
CA HIS A 348 -21.43 -10.92 15.31
C HIS A 348 -19.94 -10.73 15.08
N TYR A 349 -19.29 -11.74 14.50
CA TYR A 349 -17.90 -11.64 14.08
C TYR A 349 -17.69 -12.22 12.67
N LEU A 350 -16.72 -11.65 11.97
CA LEU A 350 -16.22 -12.05 10.67
C LEU A 350 -14.73 -12.36 10.79
N THR A 351 -14.29 -13.42 10.11
CA THR A 351 -12.86 -13.74 10.03
C THR A 351 -12.18 -12.97 8.89
N LYS A 352 -10.96 -12.51 9.12
CA LYS A 352 -10.09 -11.99 8.05
C LYS A 352 -9.56 -13.18 7.23
N PRO A 353 -9.50 -13.08 5.89
CA PRO A 353 -9.84 -11.92 5.07
C PRO A 353 -11.37 -11.76 4.88
N VAL A 354 -11.85 -10.54 5.06
CA VAL A 354 -13.27 -10.19 4.90
C VAL A 354 -13.69 -10.32 3.44
N ARG A 355 -14.84 -10.97 3.19
CA ARG A 355 -15.41 -11.09 1.84
C ARG A 355 -16.50 -10.05 1.64
N LYS A 356 -16.59 -9.54 0.41
CA LYS A 356 -17.62 -8.58 0.01
C LYS A 356 -19.05 -9.10 0.27
N ALA A 357 -19.30 -10.37 -0.01
CA ALA A 357 -20.61 -10.99 0.21
C ALA A 357 -21.03 -10.94 1.68
N ASP A 358 -20.09 -11.21 2.59
CA ASP A 358 -20.37 -11.23 4.03
C ASP A 358 -20.73 -9.83 4.53
N LEU A 359 -19.97 -8.80 4.16
CA LEU A 359 -20.30 -7.41 4.49
C LEU A 359 -21.68 -7.00 3.97
N ILE A 360 -21.99 -7.32 2.72
CA ILE A 360 -23.29 -7.00 2.11
C ILE A 360 -24.42 -7.70 2.85
N ASN A 361 -24.26 -8.98 3.19
CA ASN A 361 -25.28 -9.75 3.90
C ASN A 361 -25.62 -9.12 5.27
N TYR A 362 -24.61 -8.65 6.00
CA TYR A 362 -24.84 -7.96 7.28
C TYR A 362 -25.50 -6.59 7.08
N ILE A 363 -25.05 -5.82 6.09
CA ILE A 363 -25.63 -4.50 5.77
C ILE A 363 -27.11 -4.63 5.37
N THR A 364 -27.44 -5.59 4.50
CA THR A 364 -28.83 -5.77 4.05
C THR A 364 -29.70 -6.35 5.15
N GLY A 365 -29.16 -7.25 5.99
CA GLY A 365 -29.87 -7.89 7.09
C GLY A 365 -30.34 -6.96 8.20
N VAL A 366 -29.74 -5.78 8.35
CA VAL A 366 -30.08 -4.78 9.39
C VAL A 366 -30.86 -3.57 8.85
N THR A 367 -31.29 -3.62 7.58
CA THR A 367 -32.07 -2.53 6.98
C THR A 367 -33.41 -2.36 7.71
N ARG A 368 -33.71 -1.13 8.12
CA ARG A 368 -34.91 -0.76 8.88
C ARG A 368 -35.82 0.19 8.10
N GLU A 369 -37.06 0.30 8.56
CA GLU A 369 -38.04 1.25 8.00
C GLU A 369 -37.50 2.69 8.08
N GLY A 370 -37.68 3.46 7.00
CA GLY A 370 -37.13 4.82 6.86
C GLY A 370 -35.66 4.93 6.39
N VAL A 371 -34.97 3.81 6.16
CA VAL A 371 -33.62 3.77 5.58
C VAL A 371 -33.67 3.21 4.15
N ALA A 372 -32.98 3.86 3.21
CA ALA A 372 -32.93 3.45 1.81
C ALA A 372 -32.30 2.07 1.70
N ASN A 373 -32.78 1.24 0.78
CA ASN A 373 -32.21 -0.09 0.61
C ASN A 373 -30.76 0.05 0.11
N PRO A 374 -29.77 -0.54 0.82
CA PRO A 374 -28.36 -0.45 0.43
C PRO A 374 -28.06 -0.98 -0.98
N LEU A 375 -28.93 -1.83 -1.53
CA LEU A 375 -28.81 -2.40 -2.87
C LEU A 375 -29.52 -1.58 -3.96
N ASP A 376 -30.29 -0.56 -3.60
CA ASP A 376 -30.91 0.31 -4.60
C ASP A 376 -29.81 1.02 -5.39
N MET A 377 -30.01 1.12 -6.71
CA MET A 377 -29.12 1.89 -7.57
C MET A 377 -29.14 3.35 -7.10
N LEU A 378 -27.96 3.97 -6.97
CA LEU A 378 -27.85 5.42 -6.80
C LEU A 378 -28.58 6.07 -7.99
N ALA A 379 -29.66 6.81 -7.71
CA ALA A 379 -30.49 7.45 -8.73
C ALA A 379 -29.72 8.43 -9.64
N ASP A 380 -28.50 8.82 -9.23
CA ASP A 380 -27.63 9.75 -9.95
C ASP A 380 -26.76 9.13 -11.07
N ALA A 381 -26.96 7.85 -11.41
CA ALA A 381 -26.13 7.14 -12.40
C ALA A 381 -26.85 6.69 -13.67
N ILE A 382 -27.90 7.41 -14.12
CA ILE A 382 -28.42 7.25 -15.49
C ILE A 382 -27.89 8.40 -16.36
N PRO A 383 -26.95 8.16 -17.28
CA PRO A 383 -26.74 9.07 -18.39
C PRO A 383 -28.03 9.09 -19.23
N GLN A 384 -28.73 10.21 -19.23
CA GLN A 384 -29.70 10.53 -20.28
C GLN A 384 -28.95 10.64 -21.61
N ALA A 385 -28.87 9.53 -22.36
CA ALA A 385 -28.41 9.54 -23.74
C ALA A 385 -28.95 8.31 -24.48
N ALA A 386 -30.17 8.43 -25.02
CA ALA A 386 -30.59 7.86 -26.31
C ALA A 386 -32.10 8.11 -26.50
N ALA A 387 -32.45 9.36 -26.80
CA ALA A 387 -33.66 9.71 -27.53
C ALA A 387 -33.25 10.78 -28.55
N GLU A 388 -32.81 10.31 -29.72
CA GLU A 388 -33.01 10.87 -31.07
C GLU A 388 -32.18 10.10 -32.10
#